data_AF-A0A3M5VLA6-F1
#
_entry.id   AF-A0A3M5VLA6-F1
#
_cell.length_a   1.000
_cell.length_b   1.000
_cell.length_c   1.000
_cell.angle_alpha   90.00
_cell.angle_beta   90.00
_cell.angle_gamma   90.00
#
_symmetry.space_group_name_H-M   'P 1'
#
loop_
_entity.id
_entity.type
_entity.pdbx_description
1 polymer ?
#
loop_
_entity_poly.entity_id
_entity_poly.type
_entity_poly.pdbx_seq_one_letter_code
_entity_poly.pdbx_strand_id
1 'polypeptide(L)'
;MSAIDPDTSEEPIPERRPNSGTGSKVVFIGSDLYSVVTQHAIAVSYATGTQVSAAKFTQYLVEKYGENGVQSLSELIVSQSKT
;
A
#
# COMPACT_ATOMS: atom_id res chain seq x y z
N MET A 1 -8.86 -61.34 -3.33
CA MET A 1 -9.02 -60.12 -4.14
C MET A 1 -10.08 -59.28 -3.44
N SER A 2 -9.67 -58.31 -2.63
CA SER A 2 -10.59 -57.37 -1.98
C SER A 2 -10.45 -56.02 -2.67
N ALA A 3 -11.58 -55.48 -3.10
CA ALA A 3 -11.68 -54.16 -3.70
C ALA A 3 -11.23 -53.09 -2.69
N ILE A 4 -10.36 -52.20 -3.14
CA ILE A 4 -10.01 -50.95 -2.47
C ILE A 4 -10.95 -49.92 -3.08
N ASP A 5 -11.93 -49.48 -2.31
CA ASP A 5 -12.66 -48.26 -2.63
C ASP A 5 -11.69 -47.08 -2.48
N PRO A 6 -11.48 -46.23 -3.51
CA PRO A 6 -10.80 -44.97 -3.28
C PRO A 6 -11.78 -44.05 -2.55
N ASP A 7 -11.56 -43.93 -1.25
CA ASP A 7 -12.08 -42.84 -0.40
C ASP A 7 -11.76 -41.51 -1.09
N THR A 8 -12.74 -41.05 -1.86
CA THR A 8 -12.71 -39.76 -2.54
C THR A 8 -13.28 -38.76 -1.53
N SER A 9 -12.53 -38.54 -0.46
CA SER A 9 -12.71 -37.40 0.42
C SER A 9 -12.25 -36.16 -0.36
N GLU A 10 -13.12 -35.64 -1.21
CA GLU A 10 -13.00 -34.29 -1.75
C GLU A 10 -13.11 -33.32 -0.56
N GLU A 11 -11.98 -33.01 0.06
CA GLU A 11 -11.91 -31.84 0.93
C GLU A 11 -12.34 -30.63 0.10
N PRO A 12 -13.39 -29.88 0.48
CA PRO A 12 -13.80 -28.73 -0.29
C PRO A 12 -12.66 -27.71 -0.25
N ILE A 13 -12.09 -27.44 -1.43
CA ILE A 13 -11.11 -26.39 -1.65
C ILE A 13 -11.72 -25.11 -1.04
N PRO A 14 -11.09 -24.46 -0.05
CA PRO A 14 -11.67 -23.29 0.55
C PRO A 14 -11.82 -22.24 -0.54
N GLU A 15 -13.07 -21.96 -0.93
CA GLU A 15 -13.41 -20.85 -1.82
C GLU A 15 -12.73 -19.61 -1.25
N ARG A 16 -11.69 -19.12 -1.95
CA ARG A 16 -11.21 -17.76 -1.76
C ARG A 16 -12.37 -16.85 -2.14
N ARG A 17 -13.23 -16.55 -1.17
CA ARG A 17 -14.20 -15.48 -1.29
C ARG A 17 -13.40 -14.23 -1.65
N PRO A 18 -13.68 -13.56 -2.78
CA PRO A 18 -13.21 -12.20 -2.92
C PRO A 18 -13.84 -11.44 -1.74
N ASN A 19 -13.01 -10.86 -0.88
CA ASN A 19 -13.48 -10.00 0.20
C ASN A 19 -14.16 -8.78 -0.44
N SER A 20 -15.42 -8.93 -0.80
CA SER A 20 -16.35 -7.88 -1.20
C SER A 20 -16.92 -7.29 0.09
N GLY A 21 -16.29 -6.24 0.60
CA GLY A 21 -16.79 -5.53 1.77
C GLY A 21 -15.72 -4.72 2.47
N THR A 22 -15.75 -3.40 2.27
CA THR A 22 -14.73 -2.41 2.65
C THR A 22 -13.58 -2.40 1.65
N GLY A 23 -13.66 -1.55 0.63
CA GLY A 23 -12.50 -1.16 -0.16
C GLY A 23 -11.42 -0.73 0.82
N SER A 24 -10.42 -1.59 1.00
CA SER A 24 -9.25 -1.27 1.80
C SER A 24 -8.75 0.04 1.20
N LYS A 25 -8.81 1.14 1.96
CA LYS A 25 -8.28 2.45 1.56
C LYS A 25 -6.75 2.39 1.53
N VAL A 26 -6.21 1.34 0.93
CA VAL A 26 -4.79 1.12 0.73
C VAL A 26 -4.45 1.96 -0.48
N VAL A 27 -3.91 3.13 -0.18
CA VAL A 27 -3.27 3.95 -1.19
C VAL A 27 -1.97 3.24 -1.56
N PHE A 28 -1.92 2.70 -2.78
CA PHE A 28 -0.71 2.08 -3.29
C PHE A 28 0.26 3.18 -3.73
N ILE A 29 1.44 3.19 -3.13
CA ILE A 29 2.58 3.97 -3.63
C ILE A 29 3.27 3.10 -4.68
N GLY A 30 3.46 3.64 -5.89
CA GLY A 30 4.21 2.94 -6.94
C GLY A 30 5.61 2.54 -6.47
N SER A 31 6.15 1.44 -7.01
CA SER A 31 7.44 0.87 -6.60
C SER A 31 8.58 1.90 -6.57
N ASP A 32 8.59 2.80 -7.55
CA ASP A 32 9.64 3.80 -7.71
C ASP A 32 9.59 4.84 -6.59
N LEU A 33 8.38 5.33 -6.29
CA LEU A 33 8.16 6.25 -5.16
C LEU A 33 8.47 5.58 -3.82
N TYR A 34 8.14 4.30 -3.66
CA TYR A 34 8.48 3.55 -2.46
C TYR A 34 9.99 3.44 -2.26
N SER A 35 10.76 3.20 -3.33
CA SER A 35 12.22 3.19 -3.30
C SER A 35 12.80 4.53 -2.84
N VAL A 36 12.31 5.64 -3.41
CA VAL A 36 12.74 7.00 -3.05
C VAL A 36 12.44 7.32 -1.58
N VAL A 37 11.21 7.05 -1.13
CA VAL A 37 10.81 7.22 0.28
C VAL A 37 11.70 6.40 1.21
N THR A 38 12.03 5.16 0.83
CA THR A 38 12.89 4.27 1.62
C THR A 38 14.31 4.82 1.73
N GLN A 39 14.89 5.31 0.62
CA GLN A 39 16.21 5.95 0.65
C GLN A 39 16.25 7.17 1.57
N HIS A 40 15.22 8.00 1.56
CA HIS A 40 15.13 9.14 2.46
C HIS A 40 14.99 8.72 3.92
N ALA A 41 14.19 7.70 4.22
CA ALA A 41 14.07 7.15 5.57
C ALA A 41 15.43 6.61 6.08
N ILE A 42 16.21 5.94 5.21
CA ILE A 42 17.57 5.50 5.52
C ILE A 42 18.50 6.70 5.81
N ALA A 43 18.45 7.73 4.98
CA ALA A 43 19.28 8.93 5.16
C ALA A 43 18.98 9.63 6.50
N VAL A 44 17.70 9.77 6.87
CA VAL A 44 17.30 10.30 8.19
C VAL A 44 17.79 9.39 9.31
N SER A 45 17.70 8.07 9.11
CA SER A 45 18.16 7.11 10.12
C SER A 45 19.66 7.25 10.39
N TYR A 46 20.44 7.39 9.32
CA TYR A 46 21.88 7.61 9.40
C TYR A 46 22.22 8.94 10.09
N ALA A 47 21.53 10.03 9.71
CA ALA A 47 21.80 11.36 10.26
C ALA A 47 21.43 11.51 11.75
N THR A 48 20.42 10.77 12.21
CA THR A 48 19.89 10.89 13.58
C THR A 48 20.34 9.76 14.53
N GLY A 49 20.97 8.71 13.99
CA GLY A 49 21.31 7.50 14.74
C GLY A 49 20.08 6.69 15.19
N THR A 50 18.87 7.03 14.72
CA THR A 50 17.61 6.38 15.09
C THR A 50 17.03 5.67 13.89
N GLN A 51 16.63 4.41 14.02
CA GLN A 51 16.00 3.68 12.91
C GLN A 51 14.63 4.30 12.56
N VAL A 52 14.48 4.73 11.30
CA VAL A 52 13.24 5.27 10.72
C VAL A 52 12.80 4.38 9.58
N SER A 53 11.56 3.91 9.62
CA SER A 53 10.95 3.14 8.53
C SER A 53 10.41 4.05 7.43
N ALA A 54 10.30 3.52 6.21
CA ALA A 54 9.63 4.21 5.10
C ALA A 54 8.21 4.65 5.48
N ALA A 55 7.45 3.80 6.19
CA ALA A 55 6.10 4.13 6.66
C ALA A 55 6.08 5.35 7.60
N LYS A 56 7.00 5.39 8.57
CA LYS A 56 7.11 6.53 9.52
C LYS A 56 7.53 7.81 8.80
N PHE A 57 8.44 7.72 7.84
CA PHE A 57 8.84 8.87 7.03
C PHE A 57 7.68 9.39 6.16
N THR A 58 6.94 8.51 5.49
CA THR A 58 5.75 8.88 4.73
C THR A 58 4.68 9.51 5.61
N GLN A 59 4.42 8.95 6.80
CA GLN A 59 3.44 9.52 7.72
C GLN A 59 3.79 10.96 8.09
N TYR A 60 5.05 11.23 8.42
CA TYR A 60 5.51 12.59 8.69
C TYR A 60 5.26 13.54 7.50
N LEU A 61 5.55 13.10 6.27
CA LEU A 61 5.31 13.93 5.08
C LEU A 61 3.82 14.25 4.90
N VAL A 62 2.95 13.27 5.10
CA VAL A 62 1.49 13.47 4.99
C VAL A 62 0.99 14.41 6.09
N GLU A 63 1.44 14.24 7.33
CA GLU A 63 1.04 15.12 8.44
C GLU A 63 1.52 16.56 8.26
N LYS A 64 2.69 16.76 7.65
CA LYS A 64 3.27 18.11 7.46
C LYS A 64 2.82 18.81 6.19
N TYR A 65 2.60 18.07 5.11
CA TYR A 65 2.38 18.65 3.78
C TYR A 65 1.10 18.15 3.10
N GLY A 66 0.38 17.19 3.70
CA GLY A 66 -0.76 16.53 3.07
C GLY A 66 -1.90 17.49 2.74
N GLU A 67 -2.29 18.38 3.66
CA GLU A 67 -3.39 19.33 3.42
C GLU A 67 -3.07 20.28 2.25
N ASN A 68 -1.88 20.88 2.28
CA ASN A 68 -1.40 21.73 1.19
C ASN A 68 -1.30 20.94 -0.13
N GLY A 69 -0.84 19.69 -0.06
CA GLY A 69 -0.73 18.80 -1.21
C GLY A 69 -2.09 18.50 -1.86
N VAL A 70 -3.13 18.27 -1.06
CA VAL A 70 -4.50 18.07 -1.54
C VAL A 70 -5.00 19.31 -2.26
N GLN A 71 -4.81 20.49 -1.66
CA GLN A 71 -5.23 21.74 -2.28
C GLN A 71 -4.50 21.99 -3.60
N SER A 72 -3.17 21.95 -3.61
CA SER A 72 -2.36 22.22 -4.81
C SER A 72 -2.65 21.23 -5.93
N LEU A 73 -2.83 19.94 -5.63
CA LEU A 73 -3.17 18.94 -6.65
C LEU A 73 -4.58 19.17 -7.22
N SER A 74 -5.54 19.54 -6.36
CA SER A 74 -6.89 19.87 -6.80
C SER A 74 -6.91 21.07 -7.74
N GLU A 75 -6.18 22.14 -7.41
CA GLU A 75 -6.05 23.33 -8.24
C GLU A 75 -5.40 23.03 -9.60
N LEU A 76 -4.36 22.19 -9.62
CA LEU A 76 -3.70 21.76 -10.86
C LEU A 76 -4.66 21.01 -11.78
N ILE A 77 -5.41 20.04 -11.25
CA ILE A 77 -6.37 19.26 -12.04
C ILE A 77 -7.47 20.16 -12.62
N VAL A 78 -8.00 21.09 -11.81
CA VAL A 78 -9.01 22.06 -12.27
C VAL A 78 -8.44 22.98 -13.36
N SER A 79 -7.19 23.43 -13.23
CA SER A 79 -6.51 24.26 -14.23
C SER A 79 -6.36 23.53 -15.57
N GLN A 80 -6.02 22.24 -15.55
CA GLN A 80 -5.84 21.43 -16.75
C GLN A 80 -7.17 21.11 -17.44
N SER A 81 -8.27 21.05 -16.69
CA SER A 81 -9.61 20.75 -17.21
C SER A 81 -10.28 21.93 -17.94
N LYS A 82 -9.70 23.13 -17.88
CA LYS A 82 -10.19 24.34 -18.54
C LYS A 82 -9.49 24.66 -19.87
N THR A 83 -8.54 23.82 -20.28
CA THR A 83 -7.81 23.92 -21.56
C THR A 83 -8.34 22.88 -22.53
#